data_AF-A0A954GRN0-F1
#
_entry.id   AF-A0A954GRN0-F1
#
_cell.length_a   1.000
_cell.length_b   1.000
_cell.length_c   1.000
_cell.angle_alpha   90.00
_cell.angle_beta   90.00
_cell.angle_gamma   90.00
#
_symmetry.space_group_name_H-M   'P 1'
#
loop_
_entity.id
_entity.type
_entity.pdbx_description
1 polymer ?
#
loop_
_entity_poly.entity_id
_entity_poly.type
_entity_poly.pdbx_seq_one_letter_code
_entity_poly.pdbx_strand_id
1 'polypeptide(L)'
;IIPDTKLIQTIEPAVFADQLLLNVRVGRYGPDIPNEWQLFAHDGKSARRVPLASDQIIDMLVKRNRLILLLELRGKHMLSESTDLVHWTNHVIDPEVKQPLSVEFDGTSYYLGLSDGTIWTATKSAD
;
A
#
# COMPACT_ATOMS: atom_id res chain seq x y z
N ILE A 1 -30.25 19.00 4.15
CA ILE A 1 -28.82 19.16 3.85
C ILE A 1 -28.09 18.22 4.80
N ILE A 2 -27.74 17.01 4.33
CA ILE A 2 -26.89 16.10 5.10
C ILE A 2 -25.46 16.65 4.95
N PRO A 3 -24.68 16.83 6.02
CA PRO A 3 -23.32 17.34 5.88
C PRO A 3 -22.51 16.36 5.01
N ASP A 4 -21.68 16.88 4.11
CA ASP A 4 -20.66 16.13 3.38
C ASP A 4 -19.68 15.52 4.40
N THR A 5 -20.02 14.38 4.98
CA THR A 5 -19.13 13.63 5.86
C THR A 5 -18.07 12.95 4.99
N LYS A 6 -16.85 13.49 5.03
CA LYS A 6 -15.68 12.78 4.50
C LYS A 6 -15.47 11.52 5.33
N LEU A 7 -15.62 10.35 4.70
CA LEU A 7 -15.20 9.09 5.31
C LEU A 7 -13.68 9.03 5.28
N ILE A 8 -13.06 8.94 6.45
CA ILE A 8 -11.64 8.60 6.58
C ILE A 8 -11.61 7.13 6.98
N GLN A 9 -11.22 6.27 6.04
CA GLN A 9 -10.92 4.88 6.33
C GLN A 9 -9.40 4.74 6.32
N THR A 10 -8.84 4.33 7.46
CA THR A 10 -7.42 3.99 7.59
C THR A 10 -7.26 2.48 7.51
N ILE A 11 -6.41 2.02 6.59
CA ILE A 11 -5.82 0.67 6.69
C ILE A 11 -4.74 0.72 7.78
N GLU A 12 -4.42 -0.44 8.37
CA GLU A 12 -3.50 -0.60 9.50
C GLU A 12 -2.31 0.37 9.44
N PRO A 13 -2.14 1.25 10.45
CA PRO A 13 -1.04 2.20 10.47
C PRO A 13 0.30 1.46 10.66
N ALA A 14 1.36 1.99 10.05
CA ALA A 14 2.72 1.49 10.26
C ALA A 14 3.68 2.62 10.64
N VAL A 15 4.76 2.27 11.32
CA VAL A 15 5.85 3.22 11.59
C VAL A 15 7.03 2.89 10.70
N PHE A 16 7.52 3.88 9.96
CA PHE A 16 8.65 3.73 9.04
C PHE A 16 9.45 5.02 8.98
N ALA A 17 10.79 4.92 9.07
CA ALA A 17 11.69 6.09 9.06
C ALA A 17 11.24 7.19 10.04
N ASP A 18 10.94 6.77 11.29
CA ASP A 18 10.44 7.60 12.40
C ASP A 18 9.15 8.38 12.10
N GLN A 19 8.39 7.96 11.08
CA GLN A 19 7.12 8.57 10.68
C GLN A 19 5.99 7.55 10.81
N LEU A 20 4.85 8.02 11.31
CA LEU A 20 3.59 7.28 11.27
C LEU A 20 3.01 7.36 9.86
N LEU A 21 2.84 6.21 9.22
CA LEU A 21 2.22 6.06 7.92
C LEU A 21 0.74 5.77 8.05
N LEU A 22 -0.07 6.52 7.30
CA LEU A 22 -1.52 6.40 7.26
C LEU A 22 -1.97 6.28 5.82
N ASN A 23 -2.50 5.12 5.45
CA ASN A 23 -3.20 4.97 4.18
C ASN A 23 -4.63 5.48 4.35
N VAL A 24 -4.98 6.54 3.64
CA VAL A 24 -6.24 7.25 3.77
C VAL A 24 -7.02 7.17 2.47
N ARG A 25 -8.25 6.66 2.55
CA ARG A 25 -9.23 6.83 1.48
C ARG A 25 -9.82 8.23 1.55
N VAL A 26 -9.56 9.07 0.54
CA VAL A 26 -10.05 10.45 0.44
C VAL A 26 -11.08 10.54 -0.68
N GLY A 27 -12.27 11.07 -0.38
CA GLY A 27 -13.32 11.26 -1.37
C GLY A 27 -14.56 11.93 -0.80
N ARG A 28 -15.53 12.21 -1.66
CA ARG A 28 -16.87 12.65 -1.24
C ARG A 28 -17.79 11.44 -1.11
N TYR A 29 -18.80 11.54 -0.25
CA TYR A 29 -19.81 10.51 -0.07
C TYR A 29 -20.71 10.41 -1.31
N GLY A 30 -20.83 9.22 -1.90
CA GLY A 30 -21.72 8.94 -3.02
C GLY A 30 -21.28 7.69 -3.81
N PRO A 31 -22.22 6.90 -4.35
CA PRO A 31 -21.91 5.65 -5.05
C PRO A 31 -21.05 5.85 -6.31
N ASP A 32 -21.07 7.05 -6.91
CA ASP A 32 -20.45 7.34 -8.20
C ASP A 32 -19.26 8.32 -8.11
N ILE A 33 -18.77 8.63 -6.91
CA ILE A 33 -17.65 9.55 -6.73
C ILE A 33 -16.35 8.74 -6.55
N PRO A 34 -15.37 8.88 -7.45
CA PRO A 34 -14.10 8.18 -7.31
C PRO A 34 -13.44 8.58 -5.99
N ASN A 35 -13.04 7.57 -5.22
CA ASN A 35 -12.23 7.77 -4.04
C ASN A 35 -10.77 7.58 -4.44
N GLU A 36 -9.90 8.41 -3.89
CA GLU A 36 -8.46 8.27 -4.06
C GLU A 36 -7.86 7.69 -2.79
N TRP A 37 -7.03 6.67 -2.95
CA TRP A 37 -6.19 6.20 -1.86
C TRP A 37 -4.90 7.03 -1.83
N GLN A 38 -4.58 7.58 -0.67
CA GLN A 38 -3.41 8.43 -0.47
C GLN A 38 -2.65 7.99 0.78
N LEU A 39 -1.35 7.81 0.65
CA LEU A 39 -0.47 7.54 1.78
C LEU A 39 0.03 8.86 2.38
N PHE A 40 -0.13 9.03 3.69
CA PHE A 40 0.41 10.15 4.45
C PHE A 40 1.49 9.67 5.40
N ALA A 41 2.51 10.50 5.59
CA ALA A 41 3.54 10.33 6.60
C ALA A 41 3.44 11.47 7.62
N HIS A 42 3.40 11.13 8.90
CA HIS A 42 3.29 12.07 10.01
C HIS A 42 4.51 11.96 10.93
N ASP A 43 5.23 13.07 11.13
CA ASP A 43 6.50 13.13 11.89
C ASP A 43 6.32 13.47 13.38
N GLY A 44 5.08 13.49 13.86
CA GLY A 44 4.71 13.93 15.21
C GLY A 44 4.30 15.40 15.31
N LYS A 45 4.52 16.20 14.26
CA LYS A 45 4.15 17.63 14.20
C LYS A 45 3.29 17.95 12.98
N SER A 46 3.60 17.36 11.83
CA SER A 46 2.96 17.64 10.56
C SER A 46 2.74 16.37 9.75
N ALA A 47 1.67 16.37 8.95
CA ALA A 47 1.41 15.35 7.95
C ALA A 47 1.82 15.86 6.56
N ARG A 48 2.47 14.99 5.77
CA ARG A 48 2.69 15.22 4.34
C ARG A 48 2.18 14.04 3.53
N ARG A 49 1.71 14.31 2.32
CA ARG A 49 1.40 13.27 1.35
C ARG A 49 2.71 12.65 0.85
N VAL A 50 2.75 11.32 0.80
CA VAL A 50 3.84 10.55 0.20
C VAL A 50 3.64 10.54 -1.32
N PRO A 51 4.68 10.85 -2.13
CA PRO A 51 4.57 10.89 -3.59
C PRO A 51 4.55 9.46 -4.18
N LEU A 52 3.44 8.75 -3.96
CA LEU A 52 3.18 7.41 -4.46
C LEU A 52 2.00 7.45 -5.43
N ALA A 53 2.17 6.86 -6.61
CA ALA A 53 1.09 6.61 -7.55
C ALA A 53 0.45 5.25 -7.25
N SER A 54 -0.84 5.25 -6.96
CA SER A 54 -1.62 4.03 -6.73
C SER A 54 -3.09 4.32 -6.97
N ASP A 55 -3.82 3.35 -7.49
CA ASP A 55 -5.27 3.37 -7.49
C ASP A 55 -5.77 2.98 -6.08
N GLN A 56 -5.14 1.95 -5.49
CA GLN A 56 -5.43 1.45 -4.15
C GLN A 56 -4.17 0.91 -3.49
N ILE A 57 -4.01 1.13 -2.19
CA ILE A 57 -3.04 0.40 -1.35
C ILE A 57 -3.83 -0.71 -0.65
N ILE A 58 -3.46 -1.97 -0.89
CA ILE A 58 -4.14 -3.15 -0.36
C ILE A 58 -3.58 -3.49 1.02
N ASP A 59 -2.24 -3.56 1.12
CA ASP A 59 -1.54 -3.92 2.36
C ASP A 59 -0.21 -3.17 2.48
N MET A 60 0.27 -3.02 3.72
CA MET A 60 1.48 -2.29 4.06
C MET A 60 2.31 -3.07 5.08
N LEU A 61 3.55 -3.35 4.71
CA LEU A 61 4.51 -4.08 5.53
C LEU A 61 5.77 -3.24 5.75
N VAL A 62 6.17 -3.10 7.02
CA VAL A 62 7.48 -2.55 7.37
C VAL A 62 8.37 -3.68 7.86
N LYS A 63 9.46 -3.93 7.13
CA LYS A 63 10.38 -5.04 7.43
C LYS A 63 11.80 -4.67 7.05
N ARG A 64 12.77 -4.92 7.95
CA ARG A 64 14.21 -4.73 7.68
C ARG A 64 14.55 -3.35 7.08
N ASN A 65 14.01 -2.27 7.66
CA ASN A 65 14.17 -0.89 7.19
C ASN A 65 13.69 -0.66 5.74
N ARG A 66 12.72 -1.45 5.29
CA ARG A 66 12.01 -1.25 4.02
C ARG A 66 10.53 -1.13 4.29
N LEU A 67 9.90 -0.22 3.57
CA LEU A 67 8.46 -0.19 3.40
C LEU A 67 8.14 -1.00 2.14
N ILE A 68 7.27 -1.99 2.28
CA ILE A 68 6.76 -2.82 1.20
C ILE A 68 5.25 -2.59 1.15
N LEU A 69 4.74 -2.21 -0.02
CA LEU A 69 3.32 -2.00 -0.26
C LEU A 69 2.84 -3.02 -1.28
N LEU A 70 1.73 -3.67 -0.97
CA LEU A 70 0.91 -4.33 -1.96
C LEU A 70 -0.12 -3.31 -2.44
N LEU A 71 -0.12 -3.00 -3.73
CA LEU A 71 -1.00 -1.96 -4.29
C LEU A 71 -1.54 -2.34 -5.66
N GLU A 72 -2.60 -1.67 -6.07
CA GLU A 72 -3.09 -1.66 -7.44
C GLU A 72 -2.67 -0.35 -8.13
N LEU A 73 -2.20 -0.46 -9.36
CA LEU A 73 -1.93 0.68 -10.24
C LEU A 73 -2.28 0.33 -11.68
N ARG A 74 -3.19 1.10 -12.28
CA ARG A 74 -3.71 0.90 -13.63
C ARG A 74 -4.28 -0.51 -13.82
N GLY A 75 -5.00 -1.00 -12.81
CA GLY A 75 -5.61 -2.33 -12.80
C GLY A 75 -4.64 -3.51 -12.69
N LYS A 76 -3.39 -3.27 -12.27
CA LYS A 76 -2.39 -4.33 -12.02
C LYS A 76 -1.97 -4.33 -10.56
N HIS A 77 -1.84 -5.53 -10.00
CA HIS A 77 -1.25 -5.72 -8.67
C HIS A 77 0.26 -5.54 -8.74
N MET A 78 0.82 -4.85 -7.76
CA MET A 78 2.24 -4.53 -7.69
C MET A 78 2.76 -4.63 -6.26
N LEU A 79 4.02 -5.03 -6.13
CA LEU A 79 4.83 -4.79 -4.95
C LEU A 79 5.64 -3.52 -5.16
N SER A 80 5.45 -2.54 -4.27
CA SER A 80 6.17 -1.27 -4.30
C SER A 80 7.03 -1.14 -3.04
N GLU A 81 8.31 -0.89 -3.21
CA GLU A 81 9.28 -0.82 -2.12
C GLU A 81 9.93 0.55 -2.01
N SER A 82 10.13 1.01 -0.78
CA SER A 82 10.93 2.20 -0.51
C SER A 82 11.79 2.05 0.74
N THR A 83 12.92 2.76 0.73
CA THR A 83 13.80 2.92 1.90
C THR A 83 13.74 4.33 2.50
N ASP A 84 13.09 5.28 1.83
CA ASP A 84 13.13 6.71 2.18
C ASP A 84 11.82 7.47 1.93
N LEU A 85 10.75 6.79 1.47
CA LEU A 85 9.45 7.37 1.06
C LEU A 85 9.52 8.30 -0.16
N VAL A 86 10.65 8.33 -0.87
CA VAL A 86 10.88 9.20 -2.04
C VAL A 86 11.15 8.35 -3.27
N HIS A 87 12.07 7.39 -3.16
CA HIS A 87 12.43 6.49 -4.24
C HIS A 87 11.67 5.17 -4.08
N TRP A 88 11.05 4.74 -5.18
CA TRP A 88 10.20 3.56 -5.23
C TRP A 88 10.71 2.56 -6.27
N THR A 89 10.86 1.32 -5.84
CA THR A 89 11.08 0.18 -6.75
C THR A 89 9.78 -0.57 -6.89
N ASN A 90 9.39 -0.88 -8.13
CA ASN A 90 8.09 -1.42 -8.45
C ASN A 90 8.23 -2.76 -9.17
N HIS A 91 7.61 -3.80 -8.62
CA HIS A 91 7.56 -5.14 -9.20
C HIS A 91 6.11 -5.46 -9.55
N VAL A 92 5.84 -5.71 -10.83
CA VAL A 92 4.51 -6.15 -11.28
C VAL A 92 4.32 -7.60 -10.85
N ILE A 93 3.22 -7.87 -10.16
CA ILE A 93 2.83 -9.24 -9.81
C ILE A 93 2.27 -9.90 -11.07
N ASP A 94 2.62 -11.18 -11.29
CA ASP A 94 2.11 -11.95 -12.42
C ASP A 94 0.57 -11.90 -12.45
N PRO A 95 -0.07 -11.52 -13.59
CA PRO A 95 -1.51 -11.49 -13.71
C PRO A 95 -2.23 -12.82 -13.39
N GLU A 96 -1.52 -13.95 -13.44
CA GLU A 96 -2.05 -15.25 -13.03
C GLU A 96 -2.29 -15.35 -11.50
N VAL A 97 -1.60 -14.51 -10.71
CA VAL A 97 -1.79 -14.38 -9.26
C VAL A 97 -3.04 -13.54 -9.01
N LYS A 98 -4.17 -14.21 -8.84
CA LYS A 98 -5.46 -13.54 -8.68
C LYS A 98 -5.64 -13.04 -7.24
N GLN A 99 -5.97 -11.77 -7.10
CA GLN A 99 -6.48 -11.15 -5.87
C GLN A 99 -5.60 -11.35 -4.63
N PRO A 100 -4.34 -10.86 -4.65
CA PRO A 100 -3.55 -10.77 -3.43
C PRO A 100 -4.22 -9.79 -2.44
N LEU A 101 -4.25 -10.19 -1.17
CA LEU A 101 -4.87 -9.45 -0.07
C LEU A 101 -3.86 -9.02 1.00
N SER A 102 -2.73 -9.70 1.10
CA SER A 102 -1.68 -9.38 2.07
C SER A 102 -0.29 -9.70 1.54
N VAL A 103 0.73 -9.13 2.17
CA VAL A 103 2.14 -9.38 1.86
C VAL A 103 2.96 -9.63 3.13
N GLU A 104 3.85 -10.63 3.07
CA GLU A 104 4.92 -10.85 4.04
C GLU A 104 6.29 -10.98 3.34
N PHE A 105 7.38 -10.69 4.05
CA PHE A 105 8.73 -10.76 3.51
C PHE A 105 9.71 -11.32 4.55
N ASP A 106 10.41 -12.39 4.18
CA ASP A 106 11.38 -13.02 5.07
C ASP A 106 12.80 -12.43 4.96
N GLY A 107 13.03 -11.54 3.98
CA GLY A 107 14.36 -11.03 3.64
C GLY A 107 14.90 -11.45 2.28
N THR A 108 14.31 -12.49 1.70
CA THR A 108 14.72 -13.14 0.45
C THR A 108 13.53 -13.30 -0.49
N SER A 109 12.38 -13.69 0.07
CA SER A 109 11.18 -14.05 -0.67
C SER A 109 9.97 -13.26 -0.19
N TYR A 110 9.10 -12.90 -1.13
CA TYR A 110 7.78 -12.36 -0.87
C TYR A 110 6.76 -13.48 -0.80
N TYR A 111 5.81 -13.33 0.11
CA TYR A 111 4.66 -14.21 0.29
C TYR A 111 3.40 -13.39 0.17
N LEU A 112 2.51 -13.76 -0.76
CA LEU A 112 1.23 -13.10 -0.96
C LEU A 112 0.10 -14.00 -0.48
N GLY A 113 -0.68 -13.53 0.49
CA GLY A 113 -1.93 -14.19 0.86
C GLY A 113 -3.00 -13.85 -0.16
N LEU A 114 -3.64 -14.85 -0.76
CA LEU A 114 -4.66 -14.67 -1.79
C LEU A 114 -6.07 -14.81 -1.22
N SER A 115 -7.07 -14.30 -1.94
CA SER A 115 -8.47 -14.35 -1.52
C SER A 115 -9.06 -15.76 -1.40
N ASP A 116 -8.45 -16.76 -2.05
CA ASP A 116 -8.83 -18.17 -1.95
C ASP A 116 -8.16 -18.90 -0.77
N GLY A 117 -7.38 -18.18 0.03
CA GLY A 117 -6.65 -18.72 1.19
C GLY A 117 -5.31 -19.38 0.84
N THR A 118 -4.90 -19.38 -0.44
CA THR A 118 -3.58 -19.86 -0.83
C THR A 118 -2.49 -18.80 -0.62
N ILE A 119 -1.23 -19.26 -0.64
CA ILE A 119 -0.05 -18.40 -0.56
C ILE A 119 0.74 -18.54 -1.86
N TRP A 120 0.96 -17.42 -2.53
CA TRP A 120 1.89 -17.34 -3.65
C TRP A 120 3.25 -16.84 -3.18
N THR A 121 4.34 -17.37 -3.76
CA THR A 121 5.71 -17.03 -3.36
C THR A 121 6.54 -16.57 -4.55
N ALA A 122 7.32 -15.51 -4.36
CA ALA A 122 8.37 -15.11 -5.30
C ALA A 122 9.69 -14.83 -4.59
N THR A 123 10.77 -15.36 -5.17
CA THR A 123 12.14 -15.03 -4.75
C THR A 123 12.54 -13.69 -5.35
N LYS A 124 13.06 -12.78 -4.53
CA LYS A 124 13.69 -11.56 -5.04
C LYS A 124 14.94 -11.96 -5.83
N SER A 125 15.00 -11.64 -7.11
CA SER A 125 16.23 -11.80 -7.89
C SER A 125 17.32 -10.92 -7.27
N ALA A 126 18.53 -11.44 -7.14
CA ALA A 126 19.67 -10.64 -6.68
C ALA A 126 19.93 -9.53 -7.71
N ASP A 127 19.96 -8.28 -7.24
CA ASP A 127 20.41 -7.11 -8.02
C ASP A 127 21.93 -7.16 -8.26
#